data_AF-A0AA37XFH0-F1
#
_entry.id   AF-A0AA37XFH0-F1
#
_cell.length_a   1.000
_cell.length_b   1.000
_cell.length_c   1.000
_cell.angle_alpha   90.00
_cell.angle_beta   90.00
_cell.angle_gamma   90.00
#
_symmetry.space_group_name_H-M   'P 1'
#
loop_
_entity.id
_entity.type
_entity.pdbx_description
1 polymer ?
#
loop_
_entity_poly.entity_id
_entity_poly.type
_entity_poly.pdbx_seq_one_letter_code
_entity_poly.pdbx_strand_id
1 'polypeptide(L)'
;MRELDLDRLALVGPEHVLWHGALGGAWIEAPHVYRRDGRYLLLCAEGGTGRDHAVTAATADVVTGPYTTDTRSPLLTHRHLGEDAAVQCVGHADLVETPAGEPWALVLGVRPLAGHHVLGRETFLVPARWDERGLVLAPGVGQVTGLAGTGADAGPGPVDWISLRGPVAGRVEPGGGPGDRAPDDVVAITLTPSPAPLRERGVPAFLGRRQETHRVSFTGRLETADVARQAVGLVALQDEATHAVVRVRREHDGGGCVAEAVQVLDGVARVLARVPLPEGQVELGVRSDGLRYELLASAAGPGTSPVAPVALLAVVPHHELSAEAGDTFVGVVLGVVVEGPADDPPVTVTHVRLRPGDARDDDTAPSIPTSRADPLQTNTPTQTQTRTS
;
A
#
# COMPACT_ATOMS: atom_id res chain seq x y z
N MET A 1 -27.20 16.53 -3.68
CA MET A 1 -26.54 17.85 -3.75
C MET A 1 -27.33 18.86 -2.95
N ARG A 2 -26.63 19.62 -2.12
CA ARG A 2 -27.12 20.76 -1.35
C ARG A 2 -26.06 21.85 -1.37
N GLU A 3 -26.47 23.09 -1.18
CA GLU A 3 -25.54 24.20 -1.02
C GLU A 3 -24.87 24.13 0.35
N LEU A 4 -23.57 24.38 0.40
CA LEU A 4 -22.80 24.52 1.64
C LEU A 4 -22.50 26.00 1.86
N ASP A 5 -23.07 26.58 2.92
CA ASP A 5 -22.68 27.89 3.42
C ASP A 5 -21.32 27.75 4.11
N LEU A 6 -20.28 28.35 3.53
CA LEU A 6 -18.89 28.23 4.00
C LEU A 6 -18.61 29.03 5.27
N ASP A 7 -19.36 30.11 5.51
CA ASP A 7 -19.19 30.93 6.73
C ASP A 7 -19.74 30.18 7.95
N ARG A 8 -20.85 29.46 7.75
CA ARG A 8 -21.54 28.70 8.80
C ARG A 8 -21.13 27.23 8.86
N LEU A 9 -20.42 26.73 7.85
CA LEU A 9 -20.14 25.31 7.61
C LEU A 9 -21.42 24.45 7.72
N ALA A 10 -22.50 24.93 7.10
CA ALA A 10 -23.83 24.33 7.22
C ALA A 10 -24.51 24.12 5.86
N LEU A 11 -25.23 23.01 5.71
CA LEU A 11 -26.02 22.75 4.51
C LEU A 11 -27.29 23.60 4.52
N VAL A 12 -27.51 24.34 3.43
CA VAL A 12 -28.67 25.22 3.25
C VAL A 12 -29.47 24.81 2.01
N GLY A 13 -30.71 25.30 1.93
CA GLY A 13 -31.59 25.05 0.79
C GLY A 13 -32.08 23.59 0.65
N PRO A 14 -32.84 23.32 -0.43
CA PRO A 14 -33.40 22.01 -0.73
C PRO A 14 -32.33 20.98 -1.11
N GLU A 15 -32.63 19.71 -0.85
CA GLU A 15 -31.83 18.58 -1.30
C GLU A 15 -32.26 18.10 -2.69
N HIS A 16 -31.26 17.90 -3.56
CA HIS A 16 -31.45 17.38 -4.91
C HIS A 16 -30.71 16.06 -5.10
N VAL A 17 -31.45 15.01 -5.45
CA VAL A 17 -30.85 13.77 -5.99
C VAL A 17 -30.59 14.02 -7.47
N LEU A 18 -29.31 14.05 -7.87
CA LEU A 18 -28.94 14.45 -9.23
C LEU A 18 -29.10 13.30 -10.22
N TRP A 19 -28.64 12.11 -9.85
CA TRP A 19 -28.52 10.97 -10.75
C TRP A 19 -28.37 9.68 -9.95
N HIS A 20 -28.91 8.57 -10.46
CA HIS A 20 -28.82 7.23 -9.85
C HIS A 20 -27.76 6.35 -10.49
N GLY A 21 -26.90 6.88 -11.35
CA GLY A 21 -25.86 6.12 -12.05
C GLY A 21 -26.35 5.47 -13.33
N ALA A 22 -25.40 5.07 -14.17
CA ALA A 22 -25.64 4.41 -15.44
C ALA A 22 -26.19 2.98 -15.25
N LEU A 23 -25.83 2.33 -14.14
CA LEU A 23 -26.25 0.97 -13.80
C LEU A 23 -27.35 0.94 -12.72
N GLY A 24 -28.04 2.05 -12.48
CA GLY A 24 -29.14 2.10 -11.52
C GLY A 24 -28.71 1.99 -10.05
N GLY A 25 -27.50 2.44 -9.71
CA GLY A 25 -27.08 2.70 -8.34
C GLY A 25 -26.08 1.70 -7.76
N ALA A 26 -25.49 0.84 -8.60
CA ALA A 26 -24.49 -0.13 -8.19
C ALA A 26 -23.20 0.56 -7.68
N TRP A 27 -23.16 0.85 -6.37
CA TRP A 27 -22.05 1.50 -5.68
C TRP A 27 -21.62 2.81 -6.34
N ILE A 28 -22.59 3.68 -6.67
CA ILE A 28 -22.28 4.99 -7.22
C ILE A 28 -21.55 5.85 -6.18
N GLU A 29 -20.37 6.33 -6.55
CA GLU A 29 -19.49 7.13 -5.69
C GLU A 29 -18.71 8.19 -6.51
N ALA A 30 -17.76 8.87 -5.88
CA ALA A 30 -16.88 9.87 -6.51
C ALA A 30 -17.59 10.95 -7.35
N PRO A 31 -18.65 11.62 -6.86
CA PRO A 31 -19.39 12.59 -7.67
C PRO A 31 -18.61 13.91 -7.83
N HIS A 32 -18.26 14.26 -9.07
CA HIS A 32 -17.68 15.54 -9.45
C HIS A 32 -18.57 16.26 -10.47
N VAL A 33 -18.93 17.52 -10.20
CA VAL A 33 -19.74 18.34 -11.11
C VAL A 33 -18.87 19.39 -11.79
N TYR A 34 -18.88 19.41 -13.11
CA TYR A 34 -18.19 20.41 -13.93
C TYR A 34 -19.19 21.18 -14.77
N ARG A 35 -18.92 22.46 -15.03
CA ARG A 35 -19.68 23.29 -15.98
C ARG A 35 -18.83 23.60 -17.20
N ARG A 36 -19.30 23.24 -18.39
CA ARG A 36 -18.62 23.50 -19.65
C ARG A 36 -19.63 23.84 -20.74
N ASP A 37 -19.39 24.91 -21.48
CA ASP A 37 -20.21 25.35 -22.63
C ASP A 37 -21.72 25.42 -22.32
N GLY A 38 -22.06 25.92 -21.12
CA GLY A 38 -23.45 26.05 -20.68
C GLY A 38 -24.11 24.76 -20.18
N ARG A 39 -23.42 23.61 -20.23
CA ARG A 39 -23.89 22.32 -19.70
C ARG A 39 -23.17 21.94 -18.41
N TYR A 40 -23.81 21.08 -17.62
CA TYR A 40 -23.23 20.44 -16.46
C TYR A 40 -22.90 18.98 -16.76
N LEU A 41 -21.67 18.57 -16.48
CA LEU A 41 -21.21 17.18 -16.46
C LEU A 41 -21.19 16.72 -15.00
N LEU A 42 -21.82 15.60 -14.69
CA LEU A 42 -21.63 14.85 -13.46
C LEU A 42 -20.81 13.61 -13.78
N LEU A 43 -19.58 13.58 -13.31
CA LEU A 43 -18.68 12.42 -13.37
C LEU A 43 -18.80 11.65 -12.06
N CYS A 44 -18.94 10.33 -12.13
CA CYS A 44 -18.99 9.45 -10.98
C CYS A 44 -18.13 8.21 -11.22
N ALA A 45 -18.00 7.37 -10.18
CA ALA A 45 -17.57 5.99 -10.31
C ALA A 45 -18.71 5.02 -9.97
N GLU A 46 -18.71 3.85 -10.59
CA GLU A 46 -19.68 2.76 -10.35
C GLU A 46 -19.00 1.39 -10.43
N GLY A 47 -19.68 0.36 -9.90
CA GLY A 47 -19.20 -1.03 -9.89
C GLY A 47 -18.39 -1.42 -8.65
N GLY A 48 -18.31 -0.52 -7.65
CA GLY A 48 -17.47 -0.68 -6.47
C GLY A 48 -16.00 -0.44 -6.77
N THR A 49 -15.11 -0.70 -5.80
CA THR A 49 -13.67 -0.45 -5.94
C THR A 49 -12.87 -1.67 -6.45
N GLY A 50 -13.58 -2.76 -6.80
CA GLY A 50 -12.99 -4.00 -7.31
C GLY A 50 -12.82 -4.02 -8.82
N ARG A 51 -12.81 -5.22 -9.42
CA ARG A 51 -12.53 -5.39 -10.86
C ARG A 51 -13.57 -4.74 -11.77
N ASP A 52 -14.79 -4.56 -11.29
CA ASP A 52 -15.86 -3.87 -12.01
C ASP A 52 -15.80 -2.34 -11.91
N HIS A 53 -14.81 -1.77 -11.24
CA HIS A 53 -14.71 -0.32 -11.09
C HIS A 53 -14.66 0.39 -12.45
N ALA A 54 -15.39 1.49 -12.56
CA ALA A 54 -15.47 2.26 -13.79
C ALA A 54 -15.83 3.72 -13.55
N VAL A 55 -15.45 4.57 -14.49
CA VAL A 55 -15.86 5.97 -14.57
C VAL A 55 -17.13 6.07 -15.41
N THR A 56 -18.17 6.72 -14.89
CA THR A 56 -19.47 6.93 -15.56
C THR A 56 -19.83 8.41 -15.56
N ALA A 57 -20.69 8.82 -16.49
CA ALA A 57 -21.07 10.22 -16.62
C ALA A 57 -22.53 10.44 -16.97
N ALA A 58 -23.05 11.61 -16.58
CA ALA A 58 -24.32 12.14 -17.02
C ALA A 58 -24.22 13.66 -17.26
N THR A 59 -25.13 14.22 -18.08
CA THR A 59 -25.17 15.66 -18.34
C THR A 59 -26.54 16.28 -18.10
N ALA A 60 -26.56 17.57 -17.74
CA ALA A 60 -27.78 18.35 -17.55
C ALA A 60 -27.60 19.80 -18.02
N ASP A 61 -28.69 20.48 -18.35
CA ASP A 61 -28.67 21.93 -18.65
C ASP A 61 -28.73 22.79 -17.38
N VAL A 62 -29.23 22.21 -16.28
CA VAL A 62 -29.33 22.84 -14.96
C VAL A 62 -28.59 21.96 -13.96
N VAL A 63 -27.85 22.58 -13.03
CA VAL A 63 -27.01 21.86 -12.06
C VAL A 63 -27.79 20.87 -11.18
N THR A 64 -29.08 21.14 -10.93
CA THR A 64 -29.99 20.28 -10.16
C THR A 64 -30.68 19.20 -11.01
N GLY A 65 -30.37 19.12 -12.31
CA GLY A 65 -30.90 18.12 -13.23
C GLY A 65 -32.14 18.58 -14.02
N PRO A 66 -32.83 17.63 -14.69
CA PRO A 66 -32.54 16.19 -14.69
C PRO A 66 -31.24 15.87 -15.43
N TYR A 67 -30.46 14.92 -14.90
CA TYR A 67 -29.26 14.40 -15.56
C TYR A 67 -29.61 13.25 -16.50
N THR A 68 -29.09 13.32 -17.72
CA THR A 68 -29.19 12.26 -18.73
C THR A 68 -27.86 11.53 -18.81
N THR A 69 -27.88 10.21 -18.57
CA THR A 69 -26.70 9.35 -18.67
C THR A 69 -26.05 9.46 -20.04
N ASP A 70 -24.72 9.60 -20.05
CA ASP A 70 -23.93 9.46 -21.27
C ASP A 70 -24.01 8.00 -21.73
N THR A 71 -24.63 7.78 -22.90
CA THR A 71 -24.76 6.45 -23.54
C THR A 71 -23.44 5.74 -23.80
N ARG A 72 -22.30 6.45 -23.71
CA ARG A 72 -20.95 5.90 -23.82
C ARG A 72 -20.42 5.36 -22.48
N SER A 73 -21.13 5.57 -21.37
CA SER A 73 -20.71 5.05 -20.06
C SER A 73 -20.59 3.52 -20.08
N PRO A 74 -19.54 2.94 -19.47
CA PRO A 74 -18.46 3.63 -18.75
C PRO A 74 -17.47 4.34 -19.69
N LEU A 75 -17.05 5.55 -19.30
CA LEU A 75 -16.07 6.36 -20.04
C LEU A 75 -14.63 5.81 -19.92
N LEU A 76 -14.33 5.09 -18.84
CA LEU A 76 -13.06 4.39 -18.63
C LEU A 76 -13.28 3.23 -17.65
N THR A 77 -12.78 2.04 -18.00
CA THR A 77 -12.77 0.87 -17.11
C THR A 77 -11.74 -0.14 -17.60
N HIS A 78 -11.14 -0.90 -16.68
CA HIS A 78 -10.24 -2.00 -17.00
C HIS A 78 -10.90 -3.38 -16.85
N ARG A 79 -12.20 -3.45 -16.51
CA ARG A 79 -12.91 -4.71 -16.22
C ARG A 79 -12.87 -5.74 -17.37
N HIS A 80 -12.67 -5.27 -18.61
CA HIS A 80 -12.63 -6.11 -19.81
C HIS A 80 -11.23 -6.60 -20.20
N LEU A 81 -10.18 -6.11 -19.54
CA LEU A 81 -8.79 -6.47 -19.86
C LEU A 81 -8.34 -7.79 -19.24
N GLY A 82 -9.11 -8.34 -18.29
CA GLY A 82 -8.81 -9.59 -17.60
C GLY A 82 -7.78 -9.43 -16.47
N GLU A 83 -7.44 -10.55 -15.84
CA GLU A 83 -6.58 -10.60 -14.64
C GLU A 83 -5.11 -10.31 -14.93
N ASP A 84 -4.68 -10.42 -16.20
CA ASP A 84 -3.30 -10.16 -16.62
C ASP A 84 -3.01 -8.67 -16.87
N ALA A 85 -4.03 -7.80 -16.74
CA ALA A 85 -3.85 -6.36 -16.87
C ALA A 85 -2.94 -5.83 -15.75
N ALA A 86 -1.88 -5.11 -16.14
CA ALA A 86 -0.89 -4.56 -15.21
C ALA A 86 -1.49 -3.54 -14.22
N VAL A 87 -2.54 -2.84 -14.64
CA VAL A 87 -3.34 -1.95 -13.79
C VAL A 87 -4.78 -2.45 -13.82
N GLN A 88 -5.40 -2.58 -12.66
CA GLN A 88 -6.78 -3.05 -12.48
C GLN A 88 -7.59 -2.06 -11.63
N CYS A 89 -8.88 -2.34 -11.48
CA CYS A 89 -9.80 -1.56 -10.63
C CYS A 89 -9.81 -0.05 -10.94
N VAL A 90 -9.64 0.32 -12.22
CA VAL A 90 -9.54 1.71 -12.66
C VAL A 90 -10.88 2.43 -12.55
N GLY A 91 -10.90 3.56 -11.85
CA GLY A 91 -12.10 4.38 -11.66
C GLY A 91 -11.83 5.63 -10.82
N HIS A 92 -12.87 6.17 -10.19
CA HIS A 92 -12.80 7.32 -9.27
C HIS A 92 -12.08 8.54 -9.87
N ALA A 93 -12.54 8.98 -11.04
CA ALA A 93 -11.86 10.00 -11.81
C ALA A 93 -12.13 11.43 -11.33
N ASP A 94 -11.11 12.29 -11.40
CA ASP A 94 -11.23 13.74 -11.27
C ASP A 94 -10.50 14.43 -12.42
N LEU A 95 -11.12 15.46 -13.01
CA LEU A 95 -10.57 16.22 -14.13
C LEU A 95 -9.69 17.37 -13.65
N VAL A 96 -8.57 17.56 -14.34
CA VAL A 96 -7.65 18.67 -14.14
C VAL A 96 -7.24 19.25 -15.49
N GLU A 97 -7.03 20.56 -15.56
CA GLU A 97 -6.48 21.21 -16.74
C GLU A 97 -5.07 21.73 -16.43
N THR A 98 -4.13 21.56 -17.37
CA THR A 98 -2.81 22.19 -17.25
C THR A 98 -2.92 23.71 -17.37
N PRO A 99 -1.86 24.49 -17.03
CA PRO A 99 -1.86 25.93 -17.28
C PRO A 99 -2.09 26.32 -18.75
N ALA A 100 -1.83 25.42 -19.70
CA ALA A 100 -2.09 25.62 -21.13
C ALA A 100 -3.54 25.26 -21.54
N GLY A 101 -4.39 24.83 -20.59
CA GLY A 101 -5.78 24.43 -20.85
C GLY A 101 -5.93 23.01 -21.40
N GLU A 102 -4.90 22.17 -21.28
CA GLU A 102 -4.97 20.77 -21.73
C GLU A 102 -5.65 19.92 -20.65
N PRO A 103 -6.75 19.21 -20.96
CA PRO A 103 -7.47 18.42 -19.97
C PRO A 103 -6.81 17.05 -19.75
N TRP A 104 -6.73 16.66 -18.49
CA TRP A 104 -6.30 15.36 -18.01
C TRP A 104 -7.30 14.83 -16.98
N ALA A 105 -7.24 13.53 -16.71
CA ALA A 105 -7.97 12.92 -15.61
C ALA A 105 -7.02 12.16 -14.69
N LEU A 106 -7.11 12.45 -13.39
CA LEU A 106 -6.60 11.59 -12.34
C LEU A 106 -7.58 10.44 -12.17
N VAL A 107 -7.08 9.22 -12.01
CA VAL A 107 -7.89 8.03 -11.71
C VAL A 107 -7.14 7.19 -10.69
N LEU A 108 -7.87 6.43 -9.86
CA LEU A 108 -7.23 5.40 -9.05
C LEU A 108 -7.13 4.09 -9.83
N GLY A 109 -6.20 3.22 -9.42
CA GLY A 109 -6.11 1.84 -9.87
C GLY A 109 -5.25 1.01 -8.91
N VAL A 110 -5.09 -0.28 -9.17
CA VAL A 110 -4.21 -1.16 -8.40
C VAL A 110 -3.26 -1.92 -9.33
N ARG A 111 -2.06 -2.24 -8.85
CA ARG A 111 -1.10 -3.13 -9.53
C ARG A 111 -1.01 -4.45 -8.76
N PRO A 112 -1.86 -5.44 -9.04
CA PRO A 112 -1.80 -6.71 -8.33
C PRO A 112 -0.64 -7.57 -8.85
N LEU A 113 -0.04 -8.35 -7.95
CA LEU A 113 0.85 -9.45 -8.30
C LEU A 113 0.19 -10.75 -7.91
N ALA A 114 0.18 -11.74 -8.81
CA ALA A 114 -0.48 -13.02 -8.61
C ALA A 114 -1.93 -12.90 -8.08
N GLY A 115 -2.66 -11.86 -8.52
CA GLY A 115 -4.05 -11.60 -8.13
C GLY A 115 -4.26 -10.80 -6.83
N HIS A 116 -3.18 -10.37 -6.15
CA HIS A 116 -3.26 -9.65 -4.87
C HIS A 116 -2.53 -8.32 -4.91
N HIS A 117 -3.05 -7.28 -4.25
CA HIS A 117 -2.38 -5.98 -4.17
C HIS A 117 -2.04 -5.57 -2.73
N VAL A 118 -0.77 -5.21 -2.54
CA VAL A 118 -0.20 -4.75 -1.26
C VAL A 118 0.17 -3.27 -1.26
N LEU A 119 0.25 -2.62 -2.43
CA LEU A 119 0.60 -1.19 -2.54
C LEU A 119 -0.60 -0.27 -2.25
N GLY A 120 -1.80 -0.84 -2.08
CA GLY A 120 -3.05 -0.11 -2.01
C GLY A 120 -3.50 0.40 -3.39
N ARG A 121 -4.47 1.32 -3.38
CA ARG A 121 -4.92 2.02 -4.58
C ARG A 121 -3.99 3.19 -4.85
N GLU A 122 -3.51 3.25 -6.08
CA GLU A 122 -2.50 4.19 -6.56
C GLU A 122 -3.13 5.19 -7.52
N THR A 123 -2.52 6.37 -7.62
CA THR A 123 -2.99 7.43 -8.51
C THR A 123 -2.33 7.30 -9.89
N PHE A 124 -3.14 7.29 -10.93
CA PHE A 124 -2.75 7.32 -12.32
C PHE A 124 -3.27 8.58 -13.01
N LEU A 125 -2.65 8.93 -14.12
CA LEU A 125 -3.00 10.09 -14.93
C LEU A 125 -3.24 9.62 -16.37
N VAL A 126 -4.38 10.02 -16.96
CA VAL A 126 -4.70 9.74 -18.37
C VAL A 126 -5.02 11.03 -19.12
N PRO A 127 -4.61 11.17 -20.40
CA PRO A 127 -5.02 12.31 -21.20
C PRO A 127 -6.54 12.32 -21.34
N ALA A 128 -7.14 13.50 -21.31
CA ALA A 128 -8.55 13.69 -21.61
C ALA A 128 -8.72 14.57 -22.85
N ARG A 129 -9.90 14.50 -23.45
CA ARG A 129 -10.29 15.38 -24.56
C ARG A 129 -11.78 15.64 -24.50
N TRP A 130 -12.19 16.83 -24.93
CA TRP A 130 -13.58 17.14 -25.22
C TRP A 130 -13.79 17.07 -26.74
N ASP A 131 -14.80 16.32 -27.16
CA ASP A 131 -15.29 16.29 -28.54
C ASP A 131 -16.79 16.62 -28.60
N GLU A 132 -17.37 16.56 -29.80
CA GLU A 132 -18.80 16.86 -30.03
C GLU A 132 -19.75 15.95 -29.24
N ARG A 133 -19.28 14.77 -28.79
CA ARG A 133 -20.05 13.80 -28.01
C ARG A 133 -19.83 13.97 -26.51
N GLY A 134 -18.83 14.74 -26.09
CA GLY A 134 -18.52 15.07 -24.69
C GLY A 134 -17.11 14.70 -24.29
N LEU A 135 -16.92 14.41 -22.99
CA LEU A 135 -15.64 14.00 -22.43
C LEU A 135 -15.21 12.64 -22.98
N VAL A 136 -13.93 12.50 -23.32
CA VAL A 136 -13.25 11.26 -23.72
C VAL A 136 -12.01 11.11 -22.84
N LEU A 137 -11.91 9.98 -22.14
CA LEU A 137 -10.75 9.62 -21.32
C LEU A 137 -9.84 8.65 -22.09
N ALA A 138 -8.52 8.83 -21.98
CA ALA A 138 -7.51 8.04 -22.67
C ALA A 138 -7.78 7.92 -24.20
N PRO A 139 -7.95 9.04 -24.94
CA PRO A 139 -8.37 9.01 -26.34
C PRO A 139 -7.47 8.12 -27.22
N GLY A 140 -8.10 7.24 -28.00
CA GLY A 140 -7.43 6.29 -28.91
C GLY A 140 -6.85 5.04 -28.22
N VAL A 141 -6.69 5.07 -26.89
CA VAL A 141 -6.06 3.99 -26.10
C VAL A 141 -7.09 3.27 -25.23
N GLY A 142 -7.98 4.01 -24.57
CA GLY A 142 -9.08 3.47 -23.77
C GLY A 142 -8.68 2.80 -22.44
N GLN A 143 -7.43 2.98 -22.00
CA GLN A 143 -6.89 2.37 -20.79
C GLN A 143 -5.74 3.21 -20.22
N VAL A 144 -5.46 3.03 -18.93
CA VAL A 144 -4.24 3.54 -18.29
C VAL A 144 -3.05 2.78 -18.86
N THR A 145 -2.11 3.50 -19.49
CA THR A 145 -0.90 2.92 -20.07
C THR A 145 0.35 3.54 -19.46
N GLY A 146 1.15 2.72 -18.77
CA GLY A 146 2.54 3.02 -18.39
C GLY A 146 2.80 4.41 -17.77
N LEU A 147 4.07 4.81 -17.76
CA LEU A 147 4.48 6.15 -17.34
C LEU A 147 4.27 7.12 -18.51
N ALA A 148 3.53 8.21 -18.27
CA ALA A 148 3.54 9.35 -19.17
C ALA A 148 4.95 9.94 -19.24
N GLY A 149 5.35 10.43 -20.43
CA GLY A 149 6.60 11.18 -20.57
C GLY A 149 6.62 12.35 -19.59
N THR A 150 7.72 12.48 -18.85
CA THR A 150 7.95 13.48 -17.80
C THR A 150 7.91 14.89 -18.38
N GLY A 151 6.73 15.51 -18.41
CA GLY A 151 6.53 16.87 -18.94
C GLY A 151 6.22 17.92 -17.87
N ALA A 152 6.00 17.52 -16.62
CA ALA A 152 5.69 18.44 -15.53
C ALA A 152 6.77 18.39 -14.45
N ASP A 153 7.29 19.56 -14.06
CA ASP A 153 8.09 19.71 -12.85
C ASP A 153 7.23 19.29 -11.66
N ALA A 154 7.52 18.12 -11.09
CA ALA A 154 6.85 17.67 -9.88
C ALA A 154 7.22 18.60 -8.73
N GLY A 155 6.22 19.19 -8.08
CA GLY A 155 6.41 19.93 -6.83
C GLY A 155 6.97 19.03 -5.71
N PRO A 156 7.27 19.60 -4.52
CA PRO A 156 7.73 18.81 -3.39
C PRO A 156 6.74 17.68 -3.08
N GLY A 157 7.27 16.47 -2.93
CA GLY A 157 6.49 15.26 -2.67
C GLY A 157 5.73 15.30 -1.34
N PRO A 158 4.83 14.33 -1.09
CA PRO A 158 4.07 14.24 0.15
C PRO A 158 4.98 14.10 1.39
N VAL A 159 4.40 14.34 2.57
CA VAL A 159 5.06 14.10 3.87
C VAL A 159 5.58 12.66 3.91
N ASP A 160 6.90 12.50 4.01
CA ASP A 160 7.54 11.18 3.88
C ASP A 160 7.14 10.20 4.98
N TRP A 161 6.99 10.68 6.22
CA TRP A 161 6.80 9.86 7.41
C TRP A 161 5.44 10.08 8.04
N ILE A 162 4.70 8.99 8.26
CA ILE A 162 3.36 8.99 8.83
C ILE A 162 3.31 8.25 10.17
N SER A 163 2.52 8.77 11.09
CA SER A 163 2.11 8.08 12.32
C SER A 163 0.70 7.49 12.17
N LEU A 164 0.33 6.57 13.06
CA LEU A 164 -0.99 5.93 13.04
C LEU A 164 -1.94 6.60 14.03
N ARG A 165 -3.11 7.01 13.54
CA ARG A 165 -4.30 7.45 14.33
C ARG A 165 -4.10 8.68 15.22
N GLY A 166 -2.89 9.23 15.33
CA GLY A 166 -2.60 10.42 16.10
C GLY A 166 -1.12 10.80 16.05
N PRO A 167 -0.76 11.97 16.62
CA PRO A 167 0.63 12.37 16.75
C PRO A 167 1.39 11.44 17.70
N VAL A 168 2.66 11.22 17.43
CA VAL A 168 3.58 10.45 18.29
C VAL A 168 4.72 11.34 18.77
N ALA A 169 5.22 11.07 19.97
CA ALA A 169 6.45 11.69 20.45
C ALA A 169 7.65 11.03 19.75
N GLY A 170 8.04 11.59 18.62
CA GLY A 170 9.15 11.08 17.81
C GLY A 170 9.78 12.16 16.94
N ARG A 171 10.95 11.86 16.40
CA ARG A 171 11.66 12.71 15.45
C ARG A 171 12.34 11.86 14.38
N VAL A 172 12.47 12.44 13.20
CA VAL A 172 13.27 11.92 12.09
C VAL A 172 14.40 12.91 11.86
N GLU A 173 15.63 12.43 11.94
CA GLU A 173 16.84 13.24 11.77
C GLU A 173 17.59 12.79 10.51
N PRO A 174 18.08 13.70 9.66
CA PRO A 174 18.86 13.33 8.49
C PRO A 174 20.20 12.70 8.91
N GLY A 175 20.65 11.71 8.15
CA GLY A 175 21.89 10.97 8.42
C GLY A 175 21.65 9.68 9.20
N GLY A 176 22.68 8.82 9.25
CA GLY A 176 22.63 7.52 9.93
C GLY A 176 22.61 7.63 11.45
N GLY A 177 22.86 8.80 12.03
CA GLY A 177 22.93 9.05 13.46
C GLY A 177 23.79 10.29 13.76
N PRO A 178 23.98 10.66 15.05
CA PRO A 178 24.75 11.83 15.42
C PRO A 178 26.19 11.79 14.88
N GLY A 179 26.55 12.74 14.01
CA GLY A 179 27.89 12.87 13.43
C GLY A 179 28.17 12.01 12.20
N ASP A 180 27.19 11.27 11.69
CA ASP A 180 27.34 10.43 10.51
C ASP A 180 27.05 11.19 9.21
N ARG A 181 27.92 11.03 8.19
CA ARG A 181 27.67 11.51 6.83
C ARG A 181 27.08 10.37 6.00
N ALA A 182 25.78 10.15 6.15
CA ALA A 182 25.06 9.19 5.33
C ALA A 182 24.43 9.87 4.08
N PRO A 183 24.09 9.10 3.04
CA PRO A 183 23.29 9.61 1.92
C PRO A 183 21.96 10.22 2.39
N ASP A 184 21.40 11.13 1.58
CA ASP A 184 20.18 11.88 1.92
C ASP A 184 18.94 10.98 2.18
N ASP A 185 18.96 9.74 1.69
CA ASP A 185 17.89 8.75 1.88
C ASP A 185 18.03 7.92 3.17
N VAL A 186 19.01 8.22 4.00
CA VAL A 186 19.27 7.58 5.29
C VAL A 186 18.90 8.52 6.44
N VAL A 187 18.11 8.01 7.39
CA VAL A 187 17.65 8.79 8.55
C VAL A 187 17.85 8.02 9.85
N ALA A 188 17.83 8.76 10.96
CA ALA A 188 17.65 8.21 12.30
C ALA A 188 16.24 8.52 12.79
N ILE A 189 15.58 7.53 13.40
CA ILE A 189 14.22 7.66 13.94
C ILE A 189 14.26 7.42 15.43
N THR A 190 13.94 8.44 16.21
CA THR A 190 13.78 8.32 17.66
C THR A 190 12.31 8.32 18.01
N LEU A 191 11.86 7.34 18.81
CA LEU A 191 10.49 7.20 19.28
C LEU A 191 10.44 7.01 20.79
N THR A 192 9.57 7.77 21.47
CA THR A 192 9.15 7.45 22.83
C THR A 192 8.23 6.23 22.78
N PRO A 193 8.46 5.20 23.62
CA PRO A 193 7.66 3.97 23.60
C PRO A 193 6.17 4.24 23.89
N SER A 194 5.29 3.42 23.32
CA SER A 194 3.85 3.44 23.63
C SER A 194 3.41 2.10 24.20
N PRO A 195 2.58 2.09 25.26
CA PRO A 195 1.99 0.86 25.79
C PRO A 195 0.83 0.36 24.91
N ALA A 196 0.34 1.18 23.97
CA ALA A 196 -0.68 0.76 23.02
C ALA A 196 -0.03 -0.16 21.97
N PRO A 197 -0.42 -1.43 21.91
CA PRO A 197 0.20 -2.38 20.97
C PRO A 197 -0.24 -2.08 19.53
N LEU A 198 0.60 -2.42 18.57
CA LEU A 198 0.33 -2.23 17.15
C LEU A 198 -0.93 -2.99 16.70
N ARG A 199 -1.22 -4.12 17.35
CA ARG A 199 -2.36 -5.01 17.07
C ARG A 199 -3.73 -4.49 17.54
N GLU A 200 -3.79 -3.30 18.13
CA GLU A 200 -5.01 -2.70 18.66
C GLU A 200 -5.20 -1.27 18.11
N ARG A 201 -6.41 -0.73 18.26
CA ARG A 201 -6.79 0.60 17.70
C ARG A 201 -6.34 1.81 18.54
N GLY A 202 -5.30 1.67 19.35
CA GLY A 202 -4.69 2.77 20.12
C GLY A 202 -3.71 3.62 19.29
N VAL A 203 -2.94 4.51 19.92
CA VAL A 203 -1.85 5.26 19.25
C VAL A 203 -0.51 4.58 19.55
N PRO A 204 -0.02 3.68 18.69
CA PRO A 204 1.28 3.05 18.89
C PRO A 204 2.40 4.05 18.60
N ALA A 205 3.57 3.82 19.19
CA ALA A 205 4.77 4.56 18.82
C ALA A 205 5.27 4.01 17.48
N PHE A 206 4.79 4.60 16.39
CA PHE A 206 5.03 4.18 15.03
C PHE A 206 5.34 5.38 14.14
N LEU A 207 6.38 5.24 13.32
CA LEU A 207 6.65 6.11 12.16
C LEU A 207 7.01 5.25 10.96
N GLY A 208 6.33 5.46 9.84
CA GLY A 208 6.56 4.68 8.62
C GLY A 208 6.34 5.45 7.34
N ARG A 209 6.66 4.81 6.22
CA ARG A 209 6.43 5.29 4.85
C ARG A 209 5.58 4.29 4.09
N ARG A 210 4.82 4.75 3.11
CA ARG A 210 4.06 3.87 2.21
C ARG A 210 5.02 2.98 1.42
N GLN A 211 4.65 1.72 1.20
CA GLN A 211 5.34 0.89 0.24
C GLN A 211 4.89 1.29 -1.18
N GLU A 212 5.80 1.84 -1.99
CA GLU A 212 5.49 2.37 -3.33
C GLU A 212 5.89 1.41 -4.48
N THR A 213 6.62 0.35 -4.14
CA THR A 213 7.13 -0.63 -5.11
C THR A 213 6.96 -2.06 -4.58
N HIS A 214 6.76 -3.01 -5.50
CA HIS A 214 6.64 -4.42 -5.14
C HIS A 214 7.92 -4.99 -4.53
N ARG A 215 9.06 -4.62 -5.12
CA ARG A 215 10.40 -4.97 -4.65
C ARG A 215 10.95 -3.83 -3.81
N VAL A 216 11.20 -4.06 -2.53
CA VAL A 216 11.63 -3.01 -1.60
C VAL A 216 12.42 -3.60 -0.44
N SER A 217 13.36 -2.84 0.11
CA SER A 217 14.09 -3.18 1.33
C SER A 217 13.98 -2.04 2.33
N PHE A 218 13.49 -2.34 3.53
CA PHE A 218 13.41 -1.42 4.66
C PHE A 218 14.29 -1.93 5.80
N THR A 219 15.35 -1.21 6.12
CA THR A 219 16.38 -1.64 7.08
C THR A 219 16.58 -0.59 8.17
N GLY A 220 17.11 -1.00 9.32
CA GLY A 220 17.46 -0.11 10.42
C GLY A 220 18.38 -0.80 11.43
N ARG A 221 19.11 -0.01 12.20
CA ARG A 221 20.10 -0.47 13.18
C ARG A 221 19.78 0.03 14.58
N LEU A 222 20.09 -0.78 15.58
CA LEU A 222 19.99 -0.41 16.99
C LEU A 222 21.07 -1.12 17.81
N GLU A 223 21.41 -0.58 18.96
CA GLU A 223 22.24 -1.26 19.95
C GLU A 223 21.36 -2.03 20.93
N THR A 224 21.70 -3.28 21.25
CA THR A 224 20.95 -4.06 22.25
C THR A 224 20.94 -3.42 23.64
N ALA A 225 21.96 -2.62 23.95
CA ALA A 225 22.07 -1.86 25.19
C ALA A 225 20.96 -0.80 25.33
N ASP A 226 20.44 -0.28 24.22
CA ASP A 226 19.38 0.74 24.20
C ASP A 226 17.97 0.14 24.39
N VAL A 227 17.85 -1.19 24.25
CA VAL A 227 16.59 -1.91 24.45
C VAL A 227 16.41 -2.18 25.94
N ALA A 228 15.44 -1.50 26.56
CA ALA A 228 15.12 -1.67 27.98
C ALA A 228 14.00 -2.72 28.17
N ARG A 229 12.80 -2.31 28.59
CA ARG A 229 11.62 -3.18 28.69
C ARG A 229 10.78 -3.14 27.41
N GLN A 230 11.18 -2.33 26.43
CA GLN A 230 10.47 -2.20 25.16
C GLN A 230 10.78 -3.35 24.20
N ALA A 231 9.92 -3.51 23.20
CA ALA A 231 10.21 -4.20 21.96
C ALA A 231 10.35 -3.17 20.84
N VAL A 232 11.46 -3.22 20.10
CA VAL A 232 11.82 -2.27 19.05
C VAL A 232 11.90 -3.03 17.74
N GLY A 233 11.16 -2.62 16.71
CA GLY A 233 11.08 -3.40 15.48
C GLY A 233 10.84 -2.62 14.21
N LEU A 234 10.97 -3.33 13.10
CA LEU A 234 10.57 -2.91 11.76
C LEU A 234 9.38 -3.76 11.33
N VAL A 235 8.38 -3.14 10.71
CA VAL A 235 7.11 -3.80 10.37
C VAL A 235 6.69 -3.51 8.93
N ALA A 236 6.14 -4.54 8.26
CA ALA A 236 5.22 -4.39 7.14
C ALA A 236 3.78 -4.47 7.67
N LEU A 237 3.11 -3.32 7.67
CA LEU A 237 1.81 -3.13 8.28
C LEU A 237 0.74 -2.93 7.22
N GLN A 238 -0.21 -3.86 7.12
CA GLN A 238 -1.45 -3.65 6.37
C GLN A 238 -2.48 -2.97 7.29
N ASP A 239 -2.75 -3.56 8.46
CA ASP A 239 -3.57 -2.97 9.53
C ASP A 239 -3.25 -3.61 10.90
N GLU A 240 -4.02 -3.25 11.94
CA GLU A 240 -3.81 -3.82 13.28
C GLU A 240 -4.04 -5.34 13.37
N ALA A 241 -4.83 -5.92 12.47
CA ALA A 241 -5.10 -7.36 12.45
C ALA A 241 -4.14 -8.14 11.55
N THR A 242 -3.42 -7.44 10.65
CA THR A 242 -2.65 -8.03 9.55
C THR A 242 -1.31 -7.31 9.39
N HIS A 243 -0.23 -7.91 9.88
CA HIS A 243 1.12 -7.35 9.74
C HIS A 243 2.23 -8.37 10.03
N ALA A 244 3.44 -8.08 9.55
CA ALA A 244 4.64 -8.86 9.81
C ALA A 244 5.75 -7.96 10.38
N VAL A 245 6.26 -8.30 11.56
CA VAL A 245 7.25 -7.50 12.29
C VAL A 245 8.48 -8.33 12.62
N VAL A 246 9.66 -7.75 12.41
CA VAL A 246 10.90 -8.22 13.03
C VAL A 246 11.27 -7.27 14.15
N ARG A 247 11.48 -7.78 15.37
CA ARG A 247 11.71 -6.95 16.55
C ARG A 247 12.78 -7.52 17.47
N VAL A 248 13.45 -6.63 18.20
CA VAL A 248 14.35 -6.94 19.30
C VAL A 248 13.64 -6.64 20.63
N ARG A 249 13.78 -7.55 21.59
CA ARG A 249 13.33 -7.34 22.98
C ARG A 249 14.23 -8.08 23.97
N ARG A 250 14.21 -7.68 25.24
CA ARG A 250 14.84 -8.45 26.33
C ARG A 250 13.97 -9.62 26.77
N GLU A 251 14.61 -10.69 27.23
CA GLU A 251 13.92 -11.78 27.92
C GLU A 251 13.49 -11.36 29.34
N HIS A 252 12.33 -11.83 29.79
CA HIS A 252 11.79 -11.46 31.10
C HIS A 252 12.63 -11.97 32.29
N ASP A 253 13.40 -13.04 32.11
CA ASP A 253 14.12 -13.73 33.20
C ASP A 253 15.56 -13.18 33.41
N GLY A 254 15.82 -11.94 33.02
CA GLY A 254 17.17 -11.36 33.04
C GLY A 254 18.10 -11.93 31.97
N GLY A 255 17.55 -12.61 30.97
CA GLY A 255 18.26 -13.09 29.79
C GLY A 255 18.66 -11.98 28.83
N GLY A 256 19.44 -12.34 27.81
CA GLY A 256 19.92 -11.42 26.78
C GLY A 256 18.82 -10.86 25.88
N CYS A 257 19.21 -10.11 24.85
CA CYS A 257 18.28 -9.70 23.80
C CYS A 257 17.96 -10.87 22.86
N VAL A 258 16.75 -10.87 22.31
CA VAL A 258 16.33 -11.81 21.26
C VAL A 258 15.76 -11.05 20.07
N ALA A 259 16.00 -11.54 18.86
CA ALA A 259 15.26 -11.16 17.67
C ALA A 259 14.05 -12.09 17.52
N GLU A 260 12.88 -11.53 17.27
CA GLU A 260 11.64 -12.25 16.95
C GLU A 260 11.10 -11.81 15.61
N ALA A 261 10.79 -12.78 14.75
CA ALA A 261 9.94 -12.59 13.60
C ALA A 261 8.52 -12.98 13.99
N VAL A 262 7.58 -12.04 13.93
CA VAL A 262 6.19 -12.23 14.33
C VAL A 262 5.28 -11.86 13.17
N GLN A 263 4.30 -12.71 12.92
CA GLN A 263 3.21 -12.45 11.99
C GLN A 263 1.91 -12.32 12.78
N VAL A 264 1.07 -11.37 12.40
CA VAL A 264 -0.29 -11.23 12.88
C VAL A 264 -1.21 -11.36 11.68
N LEU A 265 -2.14 -12.30 11.75
CA LEU A 265 -3.22 -12.49 10.76
C LEU A 265 -4.53 -12.64 11.53
N ASP A 266 -5.58 -11.96 11.08
CA ASP A 266 -6.88 -11.92 11.74
C ASP A 266 -6.78 -11.57 13.25
N GLY A 267 -5.81 -10.73 13.60
CA GLY A 267 -5.52 -10.31 14.98
C GLY A 267 -4.80 -11.37 15.83
N VAL A 268 -4.46 -12.53 15.28
CA VAL A 268 -3.74 -13.61 15.96
C VAL A 268 -2.25 -13.53 15.69
N ALA A 269 -1.48 -13.28 16.74
CA ALA A 269 -0.02 -13.23 16.66
C ALA A 269 0.62 -14.62 16.73
N ARG A 270 1.53 -14.89 15.79
CA ARG A 270 2.37 -16.09 15.71
C ARG A 270 3.83 -15.69 15.63
N VAL A 271 4.64 -16.20 16.56
CA VAL A 271 6.10 -16.11 16.47
C VAL A 271 6.58 -17.15 15.46
N LEU A 272 7.15 -16.69 14.34
CA LEU A 272 7.67 -17.53 13.26
C LEU A 272 9.09 -17.99 13.53
N ALA A 273 9.91 -17.11 14.11
CA ALA A 273 11.28 -17.41 14.51
C ALA A 273 11.68 -16.57 15.73
N ARG A 274 12.61 -17.12 16.51
CA ARG A 274 13.17 -16.48 17.70
C ARG A 274 14.63 -16.88 17.83
N VAL A 275 15.52 -15.90 17.86
CA VAL A 275 16.97 -16.13 17.89
C VAL A 275 17.62 -15.25 18.97
N PRO A 276 18.48 -15.82 19.85
CA PRO A 276 19.30 -15.03 20.77
C PRO A 276 20.23 -14.08 20.04
N LEU A 277 20.39 -12.87 20.57
CA LEU A 277 21.32 -11.86 20.04
C LEU A 277 22.48 -11.65 21.03
N PRO A 278 23.72 -11.51 20.54
CA PRO A 278 24.81 -11.02 21.38
C PRO A 278 24.54 -9.56 21.78
N GLU A 279 25.23 -9.10 22.83
CA GLU A 279 25.27 -7.66 23.11
C GLU A 279 26.06 -6.93 22.02
N GLY A 280 25.54 -5.80 21.54
CA GLY A 280 26.14 -4.99 20.48
C GLY A 280 25.13 -4.49 19.46
N GLN A 281 25.63 -4.21 18.26
CA GLN A 281 24.83 -3.65 17.17
C GLN A 281 24.03 -4.74 16.47
N VAL A 282 22.77 -4.44 16.23
CA VAL A 282 21.82 -5.28 15.50
C VAL A 282 21.29 -4.51 14.31
N GLU A 283 21.27 -5.16 13.15
CA GLU A 283 20.58 -4.68 11.95
C GLU A 283 19.32 -5.53 11.74
N LEU A 284 18.19 -4.85 11.56
CA LEU A 284 16.89 -5.43 11.23
C LEU A 284 16.53 -5.09 9.79
N GLY A 285 15.75 -5.96 9.15
CA GLY A 285 15.25 -5.72 7.81
C GLY A 285 13.88 -6.33 7.54
N VAL A 286 13.08 -5.62 6.75
CA VAL A 286 11.87 -6.11 6.08
C VAL A 286 12.08 -5.92 4.58
N ARG A 287 12.20 -7.01 3.84
CA ARG A 287 12.41 -6.98 2.38
C ARG A 287 11.24 -7.63 1.67
N SER A 288 10.72 -7.01 0.61
CA SER A 288 9.78 -7.66 -0.31
C SER A 288 10.45 -7.89 -1.65
N ASP A 289 10.27 -9.08 -2.23
CA ASP A 289 10.63 -9.37 -3.63
C ASP A 289 9.43 -9.25 -4.60
N GLY A 290 8.29 -8.81 -4.06
CA GLY A 290 7.01 -8.68 -4.75
C GLY A 290 6.05 -9.85 -4.47
N LEU A 291 6.54 -11.05 -4.18
CA LEU A 291 5.71 -12.22 -3.90
C LEU A 291 5.75 -12.65 -2.43
N ARG A 292 6.77 -12.22 -1.68
CA ARG A 292 6.90 -12.48 -0.25
C ARG A 292 7.65 -11.35 0.45
N TYR A 293 7.36 -11.21 1.74
CA TYR A 293 8.12 -10.43 2.71
C TYR A 293 9.08 -11.34 3.46
N GLU A 294 10.31 -10.89 3.60
CA GLU A 294 11.39 -11.52 4.32
C GLU A 294 11.71 -10.69 5.57
N LEU A 295 11.68 -11.35 6.72
CA LEU A 295 12.00 -10.77 8.02
C LEU A 295 13.44 -11.14 8.37
N LEU A 296 14.27 -10.13 8.56
CA LEU A 296 15.72 -10.24 8.56
C LEU A 296 16.31 -9.69 9.86
N ALA A 297 17.33 -10.35 10.39
CA ALA A 297 18.15 -9.81 11.46
C ALA A 297 19.61 -10.26 11.33
N SER A 298 20.54 -9.39 11.72
CA SER A 298 21.95 -9.73 11.94
C SER A 298 22.50 -8.96 13.12
N ALA A 299 23.46 -9.55 13.81
CA ALA A 299 24.15 -8.91 14.91
C ALA A 299 25.67 -8.96 14.70
N ALA A 300 26.35 -7.91 15.15
CA ALA A 300 27.79 -7.91 15.38
C ALA A 300 28.05 -7.93 16.89
N GLY A 301 28.99 -8.76 17.32
CA GLY A 301 29.54 -8.65 18.68
C GLY A 301 30.33 -7.34 18.85
N PRO A 302 30.63 -6.93 20.09
CA PRO A 302 31.32 -5.67 20.36
C PRO A 302 32.69 -5.63 19.66
N GLY A 303 32.93 -4.61 18.85
CA GLY A 303 34.18 -4.45 18.10
C GLY A 303 34.34 -5.34 16.87
N THR A 304 33.31 -6.11 16.48
CA THR A 304 33.31 -6.85 15.20
C THR A 304 32.71 -5.99 14.10
N SER A 305 33.52 -5.68 13.09
CA SER A 305 33.07 -5.11 11.82
C SER A 305 33.59 -6.02 10.71
N PRO A 306 32.74 -6.42 9.74
CA PRO A 306 31.35 -6.01 9.53
C PRO A 306 30.32 -6.83 10.33
N VAL A 307 29.09 -6.30 10.44
CA VAL A 307 27.90 -7.06 10.89
C VAL A 307 27.81 -8.36 10.10
N ALA A 308 27.59 -9.49 10.81
CA ALA A 308 27.43 -10.80 10.19
C ALA A 308 26.42 -10.76 9.02
N PRO A 309 26.51 -11.65 8.00
CA PRO A 309 25.55 -11.65 6.91
C PRO A 309 24.13 -11.70 7.45
N VAL A 310 23.27 -10.83 6.91
CA VAL A 310 21.86 -10.68 7.29
C VAL A 310 21.16 -12.04 7.26
N ALA A 311 20.73 -12.54 8.42
CA ALA A 311 20.07 -13.83 8.52
C ALA A 311 18.57 -13.70 8.21
N LEU A 312 18.08 -14.56 7.33
CA LEU A 312 16.65 -14.72 7.08
C LEU A 312 16.00 -15.45 8.26
N LEU A 313 15.14 -14.76 9.00
CA LEU A 313 14.43 -15.33 10.14
C LEU A 313 13.12 -15.99 9.71
N ALA A 314 12.34 -15.32 8.88
CA ALA A 314 11.05 -15.80 8.43
C ALA A 314 10.66 -15.22 7.07
N VAL A 315 9.69 -15.88 6.42
CA VAL A 315 9.08 -15.47 5.16
C VAL A 315 7.58 -15.42 5.34
N VAL A 316 6.94 -14.35 4.88
CA VAL A 316 5.49 -14.13 4.86
C VAL A 316 5.05 -13.93 3.40
N PRO A 317 4.18 -14.77 2.84
CA PRO A 317 3.62 -14.55 1.50
C PRO A 317 2.93 -13.19 1.38
N HIS A 318 3.14 -12.46 0.27
CA HIS A 318 2.60 -11.10 0.12
C HIS A 318 1.06 -11.06 0.15
N HIS A 319 0.40 -12.11 -0.35
CA HIS A 319 -1.06 -12.19 -0.40
C HIS A 319 -1.69 -12.17 1.00
N GLU A 320 -0.95 -12.59 2.03
CA GLU A 320 -1.42 -12.55 3.42
C GLU A 320 -1.42 -11.12 3.98
N LEU A 321 -0.71 -10.18 3.36
CA LEU A 321 -0.73 -8.74 3.69
C LEU A 321 -1.49 -7.91 2.65
N SER A 322 -2.27 -8.55 1.77
CA SER A 322 -2.98 -7.84 0.70
C SER A 322 -4.32 -7.26 1.15
N ALA A 323 -4.82 -6.28 0.41
CA ALA A 323 -6.14 -5.73 0.67
C ALA A 323 -7.27 -6.76 0.46
N GLU A 324 -7.09 -7.74 -0.44
CA GLU A 324 -8.04 -8.83 -0.63
C GLU A 324 -8.13 -9.77 0.58
N ALA A 325 -7.01 -9.97 1.31
CA ALA A 325 -7.01 -10.80 2.51
C ALA A 325 -7.67 -10.09 3.70
N GLY A 326 -7.41 -8.79 3.86
CA GLY A 326 -7.94 -8.00 4.98
C GLY A 326 -9.27 -7.28 4.74
N ASP A 327 -9.81 -7.31 3.51
CA ASP A 327 -10.96 -6.50 3.06
C ASP A 327 -10.78 -5.00 3.39
N THR A 328 -9.63 -4.44 2.98
CA THR A 328 -9.22 -3.07 3.36
C THR A 328 -9.14 -2.11 2.16
N PHE A 329 -9.02 -0.81 2.47
CA PHE A 329 -8.88 0.27 1.48
C PHE A 329 -7.47 0.88 1.42
N VAL A 330 -6.51 0.27 2.14
CA VAL A 330 -5.15 0.79 2.35
C VAL A 330 -4.11 -0.16 1.77
N GLY A 331 -2.90 0.37 1.56
CA GLY A 331 -1.72 -0.42 1.22
C GLY A 331 -0.78 -0.56 2.41
N VAL A 332 0.21 -1.44 2.26
CA VAL A 332 1.23 -1.72 3.25
C VAL A 332 2.06 -0.47 3.52
N VAL A 333 2.29 -0.21 4.81
CA VAL A 333 3.21 0.80 5.32
C VAL A 333 4.39 0.09 5.97
N LEU A 334 5.60 0.52 5.62
CA LEU A 334 6.85 0.04 6.21
C LEU A 334 7.30 1.02 7.28
N GLY A 335 7.50 0.57 8.52
CA GLY A 335 7.74 1.49 9.62
C GLY A 335 8.54 0.94 10.78
N VAL A 336 9.06 1.86 11.59
CA VAL A 336 9.66 1.60 12.90
C VAL A 336 8.56 1.61 13.95
N VAL A 337 8.59 0.64 14.86
CA VAL A 337 7.67 0.54 16.00
C VAL A 337 8.43 0.33 17.31
N VAL A 338 7.98 0.99 18.39
CA VAL A 338 8.53 0.84 19.76
C VAL A 338 7.40 0.57 20.76
N GLU A 339 7.15 -0.69 21.07
CA GLU A 339 6.11 -1.12 22.01
C GLU A 339 6.70 -1.25 23.41
N GLY A 340 6.15 -0.56 24.40
CA GLY A 340 6.65 -0.65 25.77
C GLY A 340 6.05 0.39 26.72
N PRO A 341 6.44 0.38 27.99
CA PRO A 341 5.98 1.36 28.97
C PRO A 341 6.34 2.79 28.54
N ALA A 342 5.40 3.74 28.67
CA ALA A 342 5.62 5.14 28.24
C ALA A 342 6.68 5.89 29.07
N ASP A 343 7.06 5.36 30.23
CA ASP A 343 8.12 5.89 31.10
C ASP A 343 9.51 5.38 30.73
N ASP A 344 9.62 4.40 29.83
CA ASP A 344 10.90 3.94 29.31
C ASP A 344 11.55 5.03 28.42
N PRO A 345 12.90 5.09 28.37
CA PRO A 345 13.59 6.08 27.55
C PRO A 345 13.25 5.93 26.05
N PRO A 346 13.26 7.02 25.26
CA PRO A 346 13.13 6.94 23.81
C PRO A 346 14.24 6.08 23.20
N VAL A 347 13.89 5.30 22.18
CA VAL A 347 14.84 4.47 21.43
C VAL A 347 15.09 5.09 20.07
N THR A 348 16.35 5.07 19.63
CA THR A 348 16.73 5.53 18.30
C THR A 348 17.09 4.35 17.42
N VAL A 349 16.35 4.19 16.32
CA VAL A 349 16.75 3.31 15.21
C VAL A 349 17.55 4.15 14.22
N THR A 350 18.81 3.79 14.05
CA THR A 350 19.78 4.45 13.19
C THR A 350 19.80 3.82 11.80
N HIS A 351 20.39 4.52 10.83
CA HIS A 351 20.53 4.01 9.45
C HIS A 351 19.22 3.48 8.83
N VAL A 352 18.09 4.09 9.20
CA VAL A 352 16.79 3.72 8.64
C VAL A 352 16.79 4.10 7.18
N ARG A 353 16.53 3.10 6.33
CA ARG A 353 16.58 3.27 4.88
C ARG A 353 15.50 2.47 4.19
N LEU A 354 14.82 3.11 3.25
CA LEU A 354 13.85 2.50 2.35
C LEU A 354 14.41 2.54 0.93
N ARG A 355 14.78 1.39 0.37
CA ARG A 355 15.26 1.28 -1.02
C ARG A 355 14.27 0.51 -1.88
N PRO A 356 13.82 1.07 -3.01
CA PRO A 356 13.26 0.26 -4.07
C PRO A 356 14.27 -0.82 -4.48
N GLY A 357 13.81 -2.05 -4.67
CA GLY A 357 14.64 -3.14 -5.17
C GLY A 357 14.79 -3.06 -6.69
N ASP A 358 15.99 -3.24 -7.20
CA ASP A 358 16.24 -3.34 -8.63
C ASP A 358 15.74 -4.69 -9.16
N ALA A 359 15.25 -4.71 -10.41
CA ALA A 359 14.89 -5.94 -11.11
C ALA A 359 16.10 -6.86 -11.41
N ARG A 360 17.33 -6.47 -11.03
CA ARG A 360 18.60 -7.14 -11.36
C ARG A 360 19.29 -7.85 -10.18
N ASP A 361 18.78 -7.73 -8.94
CA ASP A 361 19.40 -8.33 -7.74
C ASP A 361 19.09 -9.83 -7.53
N ASP A 362 18.62 -10.53 -8.58
CA ASP A 362 18.28 -11.96 -8.54
C ASP A 362 19.49 -12.92 -8.36
N ASP A 363 20.72 -12.41 -8.30
CA ASP A 363 21.95 -13.24 -8.21
C ASP A 363 22.29 -13.76 -6.80
N THR A 364 21.45 -13.52 -5.79
CA THR A 364 21.67 -14.02 -4.41
C THR A 364 20.52 -14.83 -3.81
N ALA A 365 19.48 -15.14 -4.57
CA ALA A 365 18.46 -16.08 -4.10
C ALA A 365 18.95 -17.54 -4.30
N PRO A 366 18.96 -18.40 -3.26
CA PRO A 366 19.22 -19.83 -3.45
C PRO A 366 18.16 -20.42 -4.38
N SER A 367 18.63 -21.07 -5.45
CA SER A 367 17.80 -21.71 -6.47
C SER A 367 16.74 -22.63 -5.85
N ILE A 368 15.47 -22.35 -6.12
CA ILE A 368 14.36 -23.24 -5.76
C ILE A 368 14.40 -24.48 -6.68
N PRO A 369 14.45 -25.71 -6.15
CA PRO A 369 14.31 -26.89 -6.99
C PRO A 369 12.88 -26.96 -7.49
N THR A 370 12.71 -26.80 -8.80
CA THR A 370 11.43 -27.06 -9.47
C THR A 370 11.20 -28.57 -9.48
N SER A 371 10.42 -29.09 -8.53
CA SER A 371 9.83 -30.42 -8.70
C SER A 371 8.80 -30.30 -9.82
N ARG A 372 9.15 -30.78 -11.02
CA ARG A 372 8.17 -31.04 -12.07
C ARG A 372 7.11 -31.98 -11.51
N ALA A 373 5.89 -31.49 -11.33
CA ALA A 373 4.73 -32.34 -11.17
C ALA A 373 4.53 -33.08 -12.49
N ASP A 374 4.69 -34.41 -12.48
CA ASP A 374 4.30 -35.25 -13.61
C ASP A 374 2.80 -35.08 -13.88
N PRO A 375 2.39 -34.91 -15.15
CA PRO A 375 0.98 -34.76 -15.48
C PRO A 375 0.21 -36.04 -15.14
N LEU A 376 -0.84 -35.86 -14.34
CA LEU A 376 -1.86 -36.86 -14.02
C LEU A 376 -2.32 -37.60 -15.28
N GLN A 377 -2.05 -38.90 -15.34
CA GLN A 377 -2.63 -39.80 -16.33
C GLN A 377 -4.15 -39.88 -16.11
N THR A 378 -4.91 -39.40 -17.07
CA THR A 378 -6.36 -39.53 -17.12
C THR A 378 -6.74 -40.96 -17.55
N ASN A 379 -7.03 -41.82 -16.58
CA ASN A 379 -7.68 -43.09 -16.84
C ASN A 379 -9.13 -42.86 -17.31
N THR A 380 -9.38 -43.09 -18.59
CA THR A 380 -10.72 -43.11 -19.18
C THR A 380 -11.32 -44.51 -18.96
N PRO A 381 -12.49 -44.67 -18.32
CA PRO A 381 -13.12 -45.98 -18.21
C PRO A 381 -13.91 -46.30 -19.50
N THR A 382 -13.51 -47.39 -20.15
CA THR A 382 -14.17 -48.00 -21.31
C THR A 382 -15.56 -48.50 -20.91
N GLN A 383 -16.63 -47.90 -21.45
CA GLN A 383 -17.98 -48.48 -21.38
C GLN A 383 -18.17 -49.49 -22.50
N THR A 384 -18.25 -50.76 -22.11
CA THR A 384 -18.64 -51.89 -22.97
C THR A 384 -20.15 -51.89 -23.15
N GLN A 385 -20.64 -51.59 -24.36
CA GLN A 385 -22.01 -51.89 -24.75
C GLN A 385 -22.10 -53.36 -25.20
N THR A 386 -22.69 -54.21 -24.38
CA THR A 386 -23.19 -55.53 -24.81
C THR A 386 -24.63 -55.39 -25.30
N ARG A 387 -24.82 -55.63 -26.61
CA ARG A 387 -26.12 -55.96 -27.20
C ARG A 387 -26.42 -57.44 -26.95
N THR A 388 -27.62 -57.76 -26.48
CA THR A 388 -28.27 -59.05 -26.72
C THR A 388 -29.77 -58.87 -26.86
N SER A 389 -30.25 -59.36 -28.01
CA SER A 389 -31.61 -59.77 -28.44
C SER A 389 -32.80 -58.86 -28.17
#